data_AF-A0A0C3KAH4-F1
#
_entry.id   AF-A0A0C3KAH4-F1
#
_cell.length_a   1.000
_cell.length_b   1.000
_cell.length_c   1.000
_cell.angle_alpha   90.00
_cell.angle_beta   90.00
_cell.angle_gamma   90.00
#
_symmetry.space_group_name_H-M   'P 1'
#
loop_
_entity.id
_entity.type
_entity.pdbx_description
1 polymer ?
#
loop_
_entity_poly.entity_id
_entity_poly.type
_entity_poly.pdbx_seq_one_letter_code
_entity_poly.pdbx_strand_id
1 'polypeptide(L)'
;MSNLQELEWNTDPGAAYEQPTLHHLLQHCPNISSFSYICNEGSAGAFQEDLEFCPQLSHLRIVCASFEQVRRLILRRPMLEHVSMQYRIPGDDIVASSEDEWLAKVNMVRWIRSKIRFELPTNVVPFGLDLREEEGVFWDPNG
;
A
#
# COMPACT_ATOMS: atom_id res chain seq x y z
N MET A 1 16.98 -17.64 -17.31
CA MET A 1 15.99 -16.59 -16.99
C MET A 1 15.02 -17.17 -15.98
N SER A 2 14.66 -16.40 -14.95
CA SER A 2 13.72 -16.84 -13.92
C SER A 2 12.30 -16.90 -14.51
N ASN A 3 11.59 -18.00 -14.24
CA ASN A 3 10.16 -18.18 -14.56
C ASN A 3 9.26 -17.80 -13.38
N LEU A 4 9.82 -17.15 -12.35
CA LEU A 4 9.08 -16.72 -11.17
C LEU A 4 8.11 -15.60 -11.57
N GLN A 5 6.82 -15.88 -11.46
CA GLN A 5 5.73 -14.94 -11.74
C GLN A 5 5.08 -14.42 -10.45
N GLU A 6 5.10 -15.23 -9.40
CA GLU A 6 4.49 -14.93 -8.12
C GLU A 6 5.53 -15.02 -7.03
N LEU A 7 5.56 -14.02 -6.16
CA LEU A 7 6.48 -13.98 -5.02
C LEU A 7 5.73 -13.53 -3.78
N GLU A 8 5.79 -14.35 -2.74
CA GLU A 8 5.42 -13.96 -1.38
C GLU A 8 6.69 -13.85 -0.54
N TRP A 9 6.89 -12.69 0.07
CA TRP A 9 8.03 -12.39 0.92
C TRP A 9 7.55 -12.07 2.33
N ASN A 10 7.94 -12.92 3.28
CA ASN A 10 7.59 -12.82 4.69
C ASN A 10 8.83 -12.35 5.47
N THR A 11 8.81 -11.13 6.01
CA THR A 11 9.89 -10.62 6.86
C THR A 11 9.57 -10.77 8.33
N ASP A 12 10.53 -11.33 9.08
CA ASP A 12 10.52 -11.24 10.54
C ASP A 12 10.81 -9.78 10.95
N PRO A 13 10.00 -9.15 11.83
CA PRO A 13 10.26 -7.80 12.31
C PRO A 13 11.63 -7.63 13.01
N GLY A 14 12.26 -8.71 13.47
CA GLY A 14 13.64 -8.70 13.97
C GLY A 14 14.73 -8.65 12.88
N ALA A 15 14.38 -8.89 11.61
CA ALA A 15 15.31 -8.99 10.49
C ALA A 15 15.53 -7.63 9.81
N ALA A 16 16.26 -6.73 10.46
CA ALA A 16 16.59 -5.37 9.97
C ALA A 16 17.44 -5.32 8.67
N TYR A 17 17.64 -6.44 7.96
CA TYR A 17 18.63 -6.59 6.89
C TYR A 17 18.15 -7.37 5.66
N GLU A 18 16.85 -7.61 5.49
CA GLU A 18 16.34 -8.37 4.33
C GLU A 18 16.15 -7.52 3.06
N GLN A 19 16.16 -6.19 3.17
CA GLN A 19 16.01 -5.28 2.03
C GLN A 19 17.03 -5.52 0.90
N PRO A 20 18.35 -5.65 1.17
CA PRO A 20 19.33 -5.96 0.11
C PRO A 20 19.04 -7.28 -0.61
N THR A 21 18.53 -8.28 0.12
CA THR A 21 18.20 -9.59 -0.46
C THR A 21 16.96 -9.51 -1.34
N LEU A 22 15.92 -8.80 -0.90
CA LEU A 22 14.73 -8.56 -1.70
C LEU A 22 15.06 -7.75 -2.96
N HIS A 23 15.83 -6.68 -2.83
CA HIS A 23 16.31 -5.86 -3.95
C HIS A 23 17.01 -6.72 -5.00
N HIS A 24 17.99 -7.53 -4.58
CA HIS A 24 18.73 -8.42 -5.47
C HIS A 24 17.81 -9.45 -6.15
N LEU A 25 16.83 -10.00 -5.43
CA LEU A 25 15.88 -10.94 -6.01
C LEU A 25 15.03 -10.29 -7.10
N LEU A 26 14.46 -9.10 -6.84
CA LEU A 26 13.64 -8.37 -7.79
C LEU A 26 14.43 -7.98 -9.04
N GLN A 27 15.71 -7.62 -8.90
CA GLN A 27 16.62 -7.37 -10.03
C GLN A 27 16.78 -8.57 -10.97
N HIS A 28 16.76 -9.80 -10.43
CA HIS A 28 16.97 -11.02 -11.21
C HIS A 28 15.66 -11.71 -11.65
N CYS A 29 14.51 -11.22 -11.19
CA CYS A 29 13.19 -11.79 -11.49
C CYS A 29 12.24 -10.76 -12.13
N PRO A 30 12.53 -10.27 -13.35
CA PRO A 30 11.74 -9.20 -13.98
C PRO A 30 10.33 -9.63 -14.43
N ASN A 31 10.04 -10.93 -14.42
CA ASN A 31 8.77 -11.49 -14.88
C ASN A 31 7.72 -11.59 -13.77
N ILE A 32 8.03 -11.12 -12.55
CA ILE A 32 7.07 -11.11 -11.45
C ILE A 32 5.88 -10.23 -11.82
N SER A 33 4.70 -10.84 -11.85
CA SER A 33 3.41 -10.17 -12.09
C SER A 33 2.60 -10.03 -10.80
N SER A 34 2.85 -10.87 -9.79
CA SER A 34 2.21 -10.82 -8.48
C SER A 34 3.23 -10.82 -7.35
N PHE A 35 3.16 -9.82 -6.48
CA PHE A 35 4.05 -9.70 -5.34
C PHE A 35 3.27 -9.45 -4.05
N SER A 36 3.58 -10.20 -3.00
CA SER A 36 3.04 -10.04 -1.65
C SER A 36 4.18 -9.81 -0.67
N TYR A 37 4.23 -8.62 -0.08
CA TYR A 37 5.15 -8.29 1.00
C TYR A 37 4.40 -8.32 2.33
N ILE A 38 4.82 -9.21 3.23
CA ILE A 38 4.22 -9.46 4.52
C ILE A 38 5.28 -9.20 5.59
N CYS A 39 5.01 -8.26 6.50
CA CYS A 39 5.84 -7.94 7.66
C CYS A 39 4.94 -7.89 8.88
N ASN A 40 5.39 -8.47 9.99
CA ASN A 40 4.60 -8.48 11.20
C ASN A 40 4.62 -7.13 11.95
N GLU A 41 5.63 -6.26 11.78
CA GLU A 41 5.65 -4.93 12.43
C GLU A 41 6.42 -3.84 11.66
N GLY A 42 5.79 -2.65 11.52
CA GLY A 42 6.46 -1.33 11.46
C GLY A 42 7.27 -0.91 10.23
N SER A 43 7.76 -1.80 9.38
CA SER A 43 8.64 -1.42 8.25
C SER A 43 7.85 -1.05 6.98
N ALA A 44 7.19 0.12 7.00
CA ALA A 44 6.50 0.65 5.85
C ALA A 44 7.47 1.42 4.92
N GLY A 45 7.60 1.00 3.67
CA GLY A 45 7.94 1.93 2.58
C GLY A 45 9.28 1.78 1.86
N ALA A 46 10.19 0.91 2.28
CA ALA A 46 11.52 0.86 1.64
C ALA A 46 11.59 0.10 0.30
N PHE A 47 10.67 -0.82 0.01
CA PHE A 47 10.75 -1.67 -1.19
C PHE A 47 10.02 -1.10 -2.42
N GLN A 48 9.34 0.05 -2.31
CA GLN A 48 8.56 0.61 -3.43
C GLN A 48 9.43 1.00 -4.62
N GLU A 49 10.68 1.40 -4.35
CA GLU A 49 11.67 1.71 -5.39
C GLU A 49 12.08 0.42 -6.13
N ASP A 50 12.36 -0.65 -5.38
CA ASP A 50 12.80 -1.95 -5.92
C ASP A 50 11.77 -2.62 -6.83
N LEU A 51 10.50 -2.25 -6.73
CA LEU A 51 9.49 -2.73 -7.67
C LEU A 51 9.86 -2.37 -9.13
N GLU A 52 10.78 -1.42 -9.39
CA GLU A 52 11.20 -0.98 -10.75
C GLU A 52 11.79 -2.08 -11.59
N PHE A 53 12.36 -3.07 -10.92
CA PHE A 53 12.87 -4.26 -11.57
C PHE A 53 11.77 -5.21 -12.05
N CYS A 54 10.51 -5.00 -11.65
CA CYS A 54 9.34 -5.80 -12.03
C CYS A 54 8.38 -5.01 -12.93
N PRO A 55 8.67 -4.86 -14.24
CA PRO A 55 7.82 -4.09 -15.16
C PRO A 55 6.46 -4.75 -15.44
N GLN A 56 6.34 -6.06 -15.20
CA GLN A 56 5.10 -6.83 -15.41
C GLN A 56 4.19 -6.89 -14.17
N LEU A 57 4.58 -6.21 -13.08
CA LEU A 57 3.84 -6.25 -11.83
C LEU A 57 2.43 -5.68 -12.00
N SER A 58 1.42 -6.54 -11.90
CA SER A 58 0.01 -6.19 -11.99
C SER A 58 -0.72 -6.33 -10.65
N HIS A 59 -0.24 -7.22 -9.77
CA HIS A 59 -0.85 -7.50 -8.48
C HIS A 59 0.14 -7.24 -7.35
N LEU A 60 -0.26 -6.43 -6.39
CA LEU A 60 0.56 -6.07 -5.25
C LEU A 60 -0.23 -6.18 -3.95
N ARG A 61 0.28 -6.97 -3.01
CA ARG A 61 -0.17 -6.99 -1.61
C ARG A 61 0.93 -6.43 -0.74
N ILE A 62 0.63 -5.38 0.02
CA ILE A 62 1.59 -4.70 0.90
C ILE A 62 1.11 -4.67 2.34
N VAL A 63 2.05 -4.53 3.26
CA VAL A 63 1.78 -4.40 4.70
C VAL A 63 0.97 -3.14 4.96
N CYS A 64 1.53 -1.98 4.65
CA CYS A 64 0.85 -0.69 4.70
C CYS A 64 1.56 0.31 3.77
N ALA A 65 0.83 1.32 3.32
CA ALA A 65 1.38 2.49 2.64
C ALA A 65 0.38 3.63 2.79
N SER A 66 0.86 4.87 2.66
CA SER A 66 -0.04 6.02 2.58
C SER A 66 -0.74 6.06 1.23
N PHE A 67 -1.89 6.75 1.16
CA PHE A 67 -2.57 6.94 -0.12
C PHE A 67 -1.69 7.64 -1.16
N GLU A 68 -0.85 8.58 -0.73
CA GLU A 68 0.08 9.29 -1.61
C GLU A 68 1.16 8.35 -2.18
N GLN A 69 1.63 7.39 -1.39
CA GLN A 69 2.54 6.35 -1.86
C GLN A 69 1.88 5.45 -2.91
N VAL A 70 0.64 5.02 -2.67
CA VAL A 70 -0.14 4.23 -3.66
C VAL A 70 -0.34 5.02 -4.95
N ARG A 71 -0.70 6.30 -4.85
CA ARG A 71 -0.84 7.19 -6.00
C ARG A 71 0.45 7.27 -6.82
N ARG A 72 1.60 7.50 -6.18
CA ARG A 72 2.91 7.51 -6.85
C ARG A 72 3.23 6.18 -7.51
N LEU A 73 2.88 5.07 -6.86
CA LEU A 73 3.08 3.74 -7.41
C LEU A 73 2.27 3.55 -8.70
N ILE A 74 0.98 3.89 -8.71
CA ILE A 74 0.11 3.82 -9.90
C ILE A 74 0.68 4.66 -11.04
N LEU A 75 1.16 5.87 -10.76
CA LEU A 75 1.76 6.75 -11.77
C LEU A 75 3.05 6.17 -12.36
N ARG A 76 3.82 5.40 -11.57
CA ARG A 76 5.04 4.73 -12.02
C ARG A 76 4.78 3.36 -12.65
N ARG A 77 3.60 2.77 -12.44
CA ARG A 77 3.25 1.39 -12.84
C ARG A 77 1.99 1.34 -13.68
N PRO A 78 2.11 1.56 -15.00
CA PRO A 78 0.94 1.49 -15.87
C PRO A 78 0.30 0.10 -15.95
N MET A 79 1.05 -0.96 -15.61
CA MET A 79 0.54 -2.35 -15.61
C MET A 79 -0.09 -2.77 -14.28
N LEU A 80 -0.05 -1.92 -13.25
CA LEU A 80 -0.63 -2.25 -11.95
C LEU A 80 -2.15 -2.26 -12.05
N GLU A 81 -2.78 -3.37 -11.67
CA GLU A 81 -4.23 -3.58 -11.75
C GLU A 81 -4.86 -3.74 -10.37
N HIS A 82 -4.10 -4.25 -9.40
CA HIS A 82 -4.60 -4.53 -8.06
C HIS A 82 -3.57 -4.18 -6.98
N VAL A 83 -4.01 -3.40 -5.98
CA VAL A 83 -3.29 -3.18 -4.72
C VAL A 83 -4.17 -3.55 -3.54
N SER A 84 -3.65 -4.37 -2.62
CA SER A 84 -4.30 -4.67 -1.34
C SER A 84 -3.38 -4.33 -0.16
N MET A 85 -3.95 -3.79 0.91
CA MET A 85 -3.23 -3.45 2.14
C MET A 85 -3.61 -4.40 3.28
N GLN A 86 -2.62 -4.83 4.06
CA GLN A 86 -2.84 -5.66 5.24
C GLN A 86 -3.19 -4.83 6.49
N TYR A 87 -2.62 -3.64 6.62
CA TYR A 87 -2.78 -2.74 7.75
C TYR A 87 -2.90 -1.28 7.28
N ARG A 88 -3.54 -0.45 8.10
CA ARG A 88 -3.53 1.02 7.96
C ARG A 88 -2.29 1.57 8.64
N ILE A 89 -1.73 2.66 8.09
CA ILE A 89 -0.81 3.49 8.85
C ILE A 89 -1.64 4.23 9.92
N PRO A 90 -1.34 4.08 11.22
CA PRO A 90 -2.10 4.76 12.25
C PRO A 90 -2.17 6.27 12.00
N GLY A 91 -3.39 6.81 11.92
CA GLY A 91 -3.64 8.24 11.71
C GLY A 91 -3.52 8.73 10.26
N ASP A 92 -3.15 7.90 9.28
CA ASP A 92 -3.20 8.32 7.87
C ASP A 92 -4.64 8.31 7.32
N ASP A 93 -5.50 7.47 7.89
CA ASP A 93 -6.90 7.36 7.54
C ASP A 93 -7.82 8.27 8.36
N ILE A 94 -7.32 8.97 9.38
CA ILE A 94 -8.09 9.93 10.20
C ILE A 94 -7.60 11.35 9.93
N VAL A 95 -8.53 12.24 9.63
CA VAL A 95 -8.29 13.68 9.47
C VAL A 95 -8.99 14.40 10.61
N ALA A 96 -8.22 15.00 11.51
CA ALA A 96 -8.71 15.77 12.67
C ALA A 96 -8.70 17.29 12.43
N SER A 97 -8.32 17.71 11.22
CA SER A 97 -8.14 19.11 10.84
C SER A 97 -9.41 19.69 10.20
N SER A 98 -9.43 19.86 8.87
CA SER A 98 -10.51 20.49 8.13
C SER A 98 -11.26 19.50 7.24
N GLU A 99 -12.53 19.79 6.97
CA GLU A 99 -13.34 19.04 6.01
C GLU A 99 -12.72 19.07 4.60
N ASP A 100 -12.06 20.17 4.22
CA ASP A 100 -11.37 20.30 2.93
C ASP A 100 -10.20 19.32 2.80
N GLU A 101 -9.39 19.15 3.86
CA GLU A 101 -8.31 18.17 3.88
C GLU A 101 -8.84 16.73 3.84
N TRP A 102 -9.93 16.47 4.56
CA TRP A 102 -10.61 15.18 4.50
C TRP A 102 -11.14 14.88 3.09
N LEU A 103 -11.83 15.83 2.47
CA LEU A 103 -12.36 15.70 1.12
C LEU A 103 -11.24 15.51 0.08
N ALA A 104 -10.10 16.18 0.26
CA ALA A 104 -8.92 15.97 -0.59
C ALA A 104 -8.39 14.52 -0.49
N LYS A 105 -8.33 13.94 0.72
CA LYS A 105 -7.95 12.53 0.90
C LYS A 105 -8.98 11.58 0.31
N VAL A 106 -10.28 11.80 0.55
CA VAL A 106 -11.37 11.01 -0.05
C VAL A 106 -11.26 11.01 -1.59
N ASN A 107 -11.08 12.18 -2.19
CA ASN A 107 -10.91 12.31 -3.65
C ASN A 107 -9.66 11.59 -4.16
N MET A 108 -8.58 11.53 -3.38
CA MET A 108 -7.41 10.73 -3.72
C MET A 108 -7.72 9.24 -3.74
N VAL A 109 -8.44 8.72 -2.74
CA VAL A 109 -8.84 7.31 -2.70
C VAL A 109 -9.79 6.96 -3.84
N ARG A 110 -10.74 7.84 -4.16
CA ARG A 110 -11.60 7.71 -5.36
C ARG A 110 -10.79 7.65 -6.63
N TRP A 111 -9.81 8.54 -6.78
CA TRP A 111 -8.92 8.53 -7.93
C TRP A 111 -8.15 7.21 -8.01
N ILE A 112 -7.60 6.70 -6.90
CA ILE A 112 -6.91 5.41 -6.84
C ILE A 112 -7.85 4.29 -7.32
N ARG A 113 -9.06 4.19 -6.76
CA ARG A 113 -10.08 3.19 -7.12
C ARG A 113 -10.58 3.33 -8.56
N SER A 114 -10.49 4.53 -9.15
CA SER A 114 -10.79 4.74 -10.57
C SER A 114 -9.73 4.19 -11.51
N LYS A 115 -8.51 3.93 -11.01
CA LYS A 115 -7.37 3.42 -11.79
C LYS A 115 -7.14 1.94 -11.62
N ILE A 116 -7.31 1.43 -10.40
CA ILE A 116 -6.98 0.06 -10.04
C ILE A 116 -8.02 -0.51 -9.07
N ARG A 117 -8.06 -1.84 -8.95
CA ARG A 117 -8.69 -2.48 -7.78
C ARG A 117 -7.87 -2.12 -6.56
N PHE A 118 -8.49 -1.50 -5.56
CA PHE A 118 -7.81 -1.08 -4.34
C PHE A 118 -8.57 -1.54 -3.09
N GLU A 119 -7.91 -2.39 -2.30
CA GLU A 119 -8.50 -3.03 -1.13
C GLU A 119 -7.82 -2.56 0.15
N LEU A 120 -8.65 -2.09 1.08
CA LEU A 120 -8.27 -1.69 2.42
C LEU A 120 -8.52 -2.84 3.39
N PRO A 121 -7.77 -2.94 4.50
CA PRO A 121 -8.01 -3.97 5.50
C PRO A 121 -9.43 -3.86 6.06
N THR A 122 -10.12 -5.00 6.15
CA THR A 122 -11.53 -5.11 6.55
C THR A 122 -11.79 -4.89 8.04
N ASN A 123 -10.74 -4.86 8.87
CA ASN A 123 -10.87 -4.92 10.34
C ASN A 123 -10.58 -3.59 11.07
N VAL A 124 -10.58 -2.45 10.37
CA VAL A 124 -10.25 -1.16 10.97
C VAL A 124 -11.50 -0.29 11.02
N VAL A 125 -12.27 -0.44 12.09
CA VAL A 125 -13.32 0.51 12.44
C VAL A 125 -12.83 1.28 13.67
N PRO A 126 -12.70 2.61 13.62
CA PRO A 126 -12.44 3.40 14.81
C PRO A 126 -13.63 3.26 15.76
N PHE A 127 -13.46 2.48 16.82
CA PHE A 127 -14.48 2.29 17.84
C PHE A 127 -14.62 3.56 18.68
N GLY A 128 -15.85 4.06 18.83
CA GLY A 128 -16.21 5.03 19.87
C GLY A 128 -16.05 6.51 19.52
N LEU A 129 -15.83 6.86 18.26
CA LEU A 129 -15.80 8.25 17.79
C LEU A 129 -16.93 8.47 16.78
N ASP A 130 -17.64 9.61 16.89
CA ASP A 130 -18.65 10.06 15.93
C ASP A 130 -17.97 10.58 14.65
N LEU A 131 -17.22 9.71 13.98
CA LEU A 131 -16.46 10.05 12.78
C LEU A 131 -17.34 9.93 11.54
N ARG A 132 -17.18 10.90 10.63
CA ARG A 132 -17.72 10.77 9.28
C ARG A 132 -16.76 9.93 8.45
N GLU A 133 -17.24 8.84 7.87
CA GLU A 133 -16.45 7.93 7.03
C GLU A 133 -16.87 8.05 5.55
N GLU A 134 -15.87 8.08 4.67
CA GLU A 134 -16.06 7.97 3.23
C GLU A 134 -14.81 7.34 2.59
N GLU A 135 -14.99 6.30 1.76
CA GLU A 135 -13.91 5.60 1.04
C GLU A 135 -12.81 5.00 1.96
N GLY A 136 -13.14 4.73 3.22
CA GLY A 136 -12.19 4.28 4.24
C GLY A 136 -11.28 5.39 4.76
N VAL A 137 -11.71 6.65 4.68
CA VAL A 137 -11.11 7.83 5.31
C VAL A 137 -12.11 8.44 6.29
N PHE A 138 -11.66 8.71 7.50
CA PHE A 138 -12.44 9.22 8.60
C PHE A 138 -12.15 10.71 8.84
N TRP A 139 -13.19 11.48 9.14
CA TRP A 139 -13.09 12.86 9.59
C TRP A 139 -13.53 12.96 11.05
N ASP A 140 -12.67 13.54 11.87
CA ASP A 140 -13.00 13.99 13.22
C ASP A 140 -13.19 15.50 13.22
N PRO A 141 -14.44 16.01 13.33
CA PRO A 141 -14.69 17.45 13.39
C PRO A 141 -14.29 18.07 14.74
N ASN A 142 -14.00 17.26 15.78
CA ASN A 142 -13.76 17.74 17.14
C ASN A 142 -12.28 17.80 17.53
N GLY A 143 -11.39 17.13 16.78
CA GLY A 143 -9.94 17.16 17.01
C GLY A 143 -9.45 16.16 18.04
#